data_AF-A0A0F2QME1-F1
#
_entry.id   AF-A0A0F2QME1-F1
#
_cell.length_a   1.000
_cell.length_b   1.000
_cell.length_c   1.000
_cell.angle_alpha   90.00
_cell.angle_beta   90.00
_cell.angle_gamma   90.00
#
_symmetry.space_group_name_H-M   'P 1'
#
loop_
_entity.id
_entity.type
_entity.pdbx_description
1 polymer ?
#
loop_
_entity_poly.entity_id
_entity_poly.type
_entity_poly.pdbx_seq_one_letter_code
_entity_poly.pdbx_strand_id
1 'polypeptide(L)'
;MEPVTWLPRWIAETLFWIYYNQTLIAGLTALAVGVITVGTLRQQIAESKQIESERNTKLHRANIAGLPITFVEIMDYAELCWTARIAIISQWATFQAWDQQTEFSIQFQEPPFPHEAFASVKTAIETADADDAEKLSDLLAFGQVHHSRSRSLIRQFSLQTIDRTYCTTKDEVQRSARDSLELWFRASRGLKYARRHSDHVEDLPGVDATNEFFFSMPLAMREEMRTYLEQNWDQHWHLRSPSAL
;
A
#
# COMPACT_ATOMS: atom_id res chain seq x y z
N MET A 1 38.10 5.20 -69.01
CA MET A 1 37.49 6.52 -69.21
C MET A 1 38.57 7.43 -69.78
N GLU A 2 38.41 7.89 -71.01
CA GLU A 2 39.32 8.89 -71.58
C GLU A 2 39.14 10.22 -70.82
N PRO A 3 40.24 10.93 -70.48
CA PRO A 3 40.15 12.18 -69.73
C PRO A 3 39.40 13.23 -70.55
N VAL A 4 38.45 13.88 -69.89
CA VAL A 4 37.61 14.92 -70.51
C VAL A 4 38.46 16.12 -70.87
N THR A 5 38.77 16.31 -72.15
CA THR A 5 39.78 17.28 -72.64
C THR A 5 39.34 18.74 -72.59
N TRP A 6 38.04 19.01 -72.41
CA TRP A 6 37.48 20.36 -72.34
C TRP A 6 37.46 20.96 -70.92
N LEU A 7 37.74 20.16 -69.89
CA LEU A 7 37.78 20.61 -68.50
C LEU A 7 39.20 21.04 -68.09
N PRO A 8 39.36 22.12 -67.31
CA PRO A 8 40.63 22.44 -66.68
C PRO A 8 41.21 21.22 -65.95
N ARG A 9 42.50 20.95 -66.17
CA ARG A 9 43.19 19.74 -65.69
C ARG A 9 43.03 19.48 -64.19
N TRP A 10 43.05 20.54 -63.38
CA TRP A 10 42.85 20.45 -61.93
C TRP A 10 41.45 19.93 -61.53
N ILE A 11 40.42 20.20 -62.34
CA ILE A 11 39.05 19.68 -62.12
C ILE A 11 38.98 18.21 -62.55
N ALA A 12 39.61 17.84 -63.66
CA ALA A 12 39.61 16.45 -64.13
C ALA A 12 40.35 15.52 -63.15
N GLU A 13 41.49 15.95 -62.61
CA GLU A 13 42.27 15.19 -61.62
C GLU A 13 41.50 15.04 -60.29
N THR A 14 40.82 16.08 -59.83
CA THR A 14 40.00 16.01 -58.60
C THR A 14 38.79 15.10 -58.75
N LEU A 15 38.08 15.14 -59.88
CA LEU A 15 36.95 14.25 -60.14
C LEU A 15 37.38 12.78 -60.25
N PHE A 16 38.50 12.50 -60.91
CA PHE A 16 39.03 11.13 -61.02
C PHE A 16 39.45 10.58 -59.65
N TRP A 17 40.06 11.43 -58.80
CA TRP A 17 40.40 11.06 -57.43
C TRP A 17 39.16 10.73 -56.60
N ILE A 18 38.09 11.54 -56.70
CA ILE A 18 36.81 11.25 -56.02
C ILE A 18 36.20 9.94 -56.52
N TYR A 19 36.20 9.72 -57.83
CA TYR A 19 35.67 8.49 -58.44
C TYR A 19 36.42 7.24 -57.95
N TYR A 20 37.76 7.29 -57.93
CA TYR A 20 38.57 6.17 -57.47
C TYR A 20 38.39 5.88 -55.96
N ASN A 21 38.13 6.92 -55.17
CA ASN A 21 37.93 6.80 -53.71
C ASN A 21 36.45 6.75 -53.29
N GLN A 22 35.50 6.57 -54.22
CA GLN A 22 34.07 6.64 -53.95
C GLN A 22 33.63 5.65 -52.84
N THR A 23 34.15 4.43 -52.86
CA THR A 23 33.81 3.39 -51.86
C THR A 23 34.32 3.75 -50.47
N LEU A 24 35.52 4.35 -50.37
CA LEU A 24 36.11 4.80 -49.12
C LEU A 24 35.34 5.99 -48.54
N ILE A 25 34.97 6.96 -49.39
CA ILE A 25 34.15 8.10 -49.00
C ILE A 25 32.78 7.61 -48.49
N ALA A 26 32.12 6.72 -49.23
CA ALA A 26 30.83 6.14 -48.82
C ALA A 26 30.93 5.39 -47.48
N GLY A 27 32.00 4.63 -47.26
CA GLY A 27 32.25 3.94 -46.00
C GLY A 27 32.44 4.89 -44.83
N LEU A 28 33.23 5.96 -45.00
CA LEU A 28 33.42 6.99 -43.96
C LEU A 28 32.12 7.74 -43.67
N THR A 29 31.33 8.10 -44.69
CA THR A 29 30.02 8.74 -44.50
C THR A 29 29.06 7.80 -43.78
N ALA A 30 29.02 6.51 -44.15
CA ALA A 30 28.17 5.54 -43.47
C ALA A 30 28.55 5.37 -42.00
N LEU A 31 29.85 5.35 -41.67
CA LEU A 31 30.32 5.31 -40.29
C LEU A 31 29.93 6.57 -39.53
N ALA A 32 30.12 7.75 -40.12
CA ALA A 32 29.73 9.02 -39.52
C ALA A 32 28.22 9.07 -39.23
N VAL A 33 27.39 8.65 -40.20
CA VAL A 33 25.94 8.52 -40.02
C VAL A 33 25.64 7.53 -38.89
N GLY A 34 26.29 6.37 -38.87
CA GLY A 34 26.11 5.36 -37.81
C GLY A 34 26.41 5.91 -36.40
N VAL A 35 27.50 6.65 -36.24
CA VAL A 35 27.87 7.29 -34.97
C VAL A 35 26.83 8.33 -34.55
N ILE A 36 26.38 9.17 -35.49
CA ILE A 36 25.33 10.18 -35.23
C ILE A 36 24.03 9.48 -34.82
N THR A 37 23.59 8.46 -35.55
CA THR A 37 22.37 7.70 -35.25
C THR A 37 22.42 7.03 -33.88
N VAL A 38 23.56 6.43 -33.50
CA VAL A 38 23.71 5.84 -32.15
C VAL A 38 23.67 6.92 -31.07
N GLY A 39 24.29 8.09 -31.32
CA GLY A 39 24.23 9.24 -30.41
C GLY A 39 22.79 9.73 -30.20
N THR A 40 22.05 9.96 -31.29
CA THR A 40 20.66 10.43 -31.21
C THR A 40 19.73 9.40 -30.57
N LEU A 41 19.90 8.11 -30.86
CA LEU A 41 19.13 7.04 -30.21
C LEU A 41 19.36 6.99 -28.69
N ARG A 42 20.61 7.14 -28.24
CA ARG A 42 20.91 7.18 -26.80
C ARG A 42 20.26 8.39 -26.13
N GLN A 43 20.30 9.55 -26.78
CA GLN A 43 19.64 10.75 -26.28
C GLN A 43 18.12 10.56 -26.20
N GLN A 44 17.49 10.00 -27.24
CA GLN A 44 16.04 9.72 -27.24
C GLN A 44 15.65 8.74 -26.12
N ILE A 45 16.45 7.71 -25.86
CA ILE A 45 16.20 6.78 -24.75
C ILE A 45 16.32 7.50 -23.40
N ALA A 46 17.31 8.37 -23.23
CA ALA A 46 17.46 9.16 -22.01
C ALA A 46 16.28 10.11 -21.78
N GLU A 47 15.87 10.84 -22.83
CA GLU A 47 14.71 11.74 -22.79
C GLU A 47 13.41 10.97 -22.50
N SER A 48 13.20 9.81 -23.12
CA SER A 48 12.04 8.95 -22.86
C SER A 48 11.98 8.50 -21.40
N LYS A 49 13.12 8.06 -20.83
CA LYS A 49 13.21 7.67 -19.43
C LYS A 49 12.93 8.83 -18.48
N GLN A 50 13.42 10.03 -18.81
CA GLN A 50 13.16 11.23 -18.02
C GLN A 50 11.67 11.57 -18.02
N ILE A 51 11.01 11.57 -19.19
CA ILE A 51 9.57 11.85 -19.30
C ILE A 51 8.75 10.83 -18.51
N GLU A 52 9.12 9.55 -18.57
CA GLU A 52 8.47 8.48 -17.81
C GLU A 52 8.64 8.68 -16.30
N SER A 53 9.85 8.99 -15.84
CA SER A 53 10.13 9.29 -14.43
C SER A 53 9.34 10.51 -13.93
N GLU A 54 9.27 11.57 -14.74
CA GLU A 54 8.48 12.76 -14.41
C GLU A 54 6.98 12.46 -14.35
N ARG A 55 6.48 11.62 -15.27
CA ARG A 55 5.09 11.16 -15.27
C ARG A 55 4.79 10.35 -14.02
N ASN A 56 5.64 9.39 -13.66
CA ASN A 56 5.47 8.56 -12.48
C ASN A 56 5.49 9.41 -11.20
N THR A 57 6.40 10.38 -11.11
CA THR A 57 6.46 11.32 -9.99
C THR A 57 5.18 12.16 -9.87
N LYS A 58 4.63 12.63 -11.00
CA LYS A 58 3.37 13.40 -11.01
C LYS A 58 2.18 12.54 -10.58
N LEU A 59 2.09 11.31 -11.10
CA LEU A 59 1.06 10.34 -10.72
C LEU A 59 1.13 10.01 -9.23
N HIS A 60 2.33 9.71 -8.73
CA HIS A 60 2.57 9.45 -7.31
C HIS A 60 2.12 10.61 -6.42
N ARG A 61 2.52 11.84 -6.77
CA ARG A 61 2.11 13.04 -6.03
C ARG A 61 0.61 13.28 -6.04
N ALA A 62 -0.06 12.97 -7.15
CA ALA A 62 -1.51 13.08 -7.27
C ALA A 62 -2.22 12.03 -6.40
N ASN A 63 -1.76 10.79 -6.42
CA ASN A 63 -2.29 9.70 -5.59
C ASN A 63 -2.14 10.02 -4.09
N ILE A 64 -0.95 10.48 -3.67
CA ILE A 64 -0.69 10.86 -2.27
C ILE A 64 -1.61 11.97 -1.77
N ALA A 65 -1.99 12.92 -2.63
CA ALA A 65 -2.78 14.08 -2.20
C ALA A 65 -4.15 13.71 -1.62
N GLY A 66 -4.75 12.59 -2.05
CA GLY A 66 -6.02 12.07 -1.54
C GLY A 66 -5.88 11.11 -0.36
N LEU A 67 -4.67 10.61 -0.07
CA LEU A 67 -4.47 9.61 0.98
C LEU A 67 -4.81 10.07 2.40
N PRO A 68 -4.66 11.35 2.81
CA PRO A 68 -4.97 11.73 4.19
C PRO A 68 -6.44 11.47 4.56
N ILE A 69 -7.38 11.81 3.67
CA ILE A 69 -8.80 11.56 3.92
C ILE A 69 -9.12 10.06 3.87
N THR A 70 -8.51 9.33 2.93
CA THR A 70 -8.60 7.87 2.85
C THR A 70 -8.16 7.18 4.14
N PHE A 71 -7.02 7.58 4.72
CA PHE A 71 -6.55 6.96 5.97
C PHE A 71 -7.45 7.32 7.16
N VAL A 72 -7.97 8.56 7.21
CA VAL A 72 -8.95 8.95 8.23
C VAL A 72 -10.22 8.10 8.13
N GLU A 73 -10.77 7.88 6.93
CA GLU A 73 -11.94 7.01 6.75
C GLU A 73 -11.70 5.56 7.22
N ILE A 74 -10.50 5.01 6.97
CA ILE A 74 -10.13 3.68 7.46
C ILE A 74 -10.00 3.68 8.99
N MET A 75 -9.42 4.74 9.56
CA MET A 75 -9.30 4.91 11.01
C MET A 75 -10.69 5.01 11.66
N ASP A 76 -11.60 5.81 11.10
CA ASP A 76 -12.98 5.95 11.59
C ASP A 76 -13.71 4.61 11.53
N TYR A 77 -13.57 3.85 10.44
CA TYR A 77 -14.10 2.49 10.33
C TYR A 77 -13.56 1.57 11.43
N ALA A 78 -12.25 1.61 11.66
CA ALA A 78 -11.56 0.82 12.67
C ALA A 78 -12.01 1.19 14.10
N GLU A 79 -12.18 2.48 14.38
CA GLU A 79 -12.64 3.00 15.67
C GLU A 79 -14.10 2.66 15.96
N LEU A 80 -14.99 2.80 14.95
CA LEU A 80 -16.36 2.31 15.04
C LEU A 80 -16.37 0.80 15.32
N CYS A 81 -15.45 0.07 14.68
CA CYS A 81 -15.34 -1.36 14.92
C CYS A 81 -14.89 -1.67 16.35
N TRP A 82 -13.85 -1.01 16.83
CA TRP A 82 -13.35 -1.12 18.19
C TRP A 82 -14.44 -0.83 19.22
N THR A 83 -15.09 0.32 19.12
CA THR A 83 -16.12 0.79 20.05
C THR A 83 -17.26 -0.21 20.16
N ALA A 84 -17.69 -0.76 19.03
CA ALA A 84 -18.76 -1.74 19.00
C ALA A 84 -18.36 -3.07 19.69
N ARG A 85 -17.08 -3.44 19.65
CA ARG A 85 -16.56 -4.67 20.30
C ARG A 85 -16.41 -4.46 21.80
N ILE A 86 -15.93 -3.28 22.20
CA ILE A 86 -15.89 -2.89 23.62
C ILE A 86 -17.29 -2.85 24.22
N ALA A 87 -18.30 -2.41 23.47
CA ALA A 87 -19.69 -2.44 23.92
C ALA A 87 -20.18 -3.88 24.18
N ILE A 88 -19.87 -4.84 23.29
CA ILE A 88 -20.19 -6.27 23.48
C ILE A 88 -19.51 -6.80 24.75
N ILE A 89 -18.19 -6.60 24.89
CA ILE A 89 -17.42 -7.06 26.04
C ILE A 89 -18.02 -6.47 27.34
N SER A 90 -18.32 -5.17 27.34
CA SER A 90 -18.90 -4.42 28.47
C SER A 90 -20.23 -5.01 28.93
N GLN A 91 -21.15 -5.28 27.99
CA GLN A 91 -22.44 -5.89 28.31
C GLN A 91 -22.26 -7.27 28.96
N TRP A 92 -21.39 -8.11 28.41
CA TRP A 92 -21.16 -9.45 28.95
C TRP A 92 -20.55 -9.49 30.35
N ALA A 93 -19.66 -8.54 30.68
CA ALA A 93 -19.14 -8.46 32.05
C ALA A 93 -20.20 -8.06 33.08
N THR A 94 -21.17 -7.23 32.70
CA THR A 94 -22.29 -6.89 33.60
C THR A 94 -23.12 -8.12 33.96
N PHE A 95 -23.27 -9.08 33.04
CA PHE A 95 -24.09 -10.27 33.26
C PHE A 95 -23.32 -11.47 33.84
N GLN A 96 -22.01 -11.35 34.10
CA GLN A 96 -21.13 -12.49 34.48
C GLN A 96 -21.31 -13.72 33.56
N ALA A 97 -21.66 -13.47 32.29
CA ALA A 97 -22.26 -14.47 31.42
C ALA A 97 -21.27 -15.13 30.44
N TRP A 98 -19.97 -14.87 30.59
CA TRP A 98 -18.94 -15.46 29.72
C TRP A 98 -19.00 -17.00 29.67
N ASP A 99 -19.41 -17.64 30.77
CA ASP A 99 -19.49 -19.10 30.92
C ASP A 99 -20.94 -19.62 30.89
N GLN A 100 -21.94 -18.78 30.64
CA GLN A 100 -23.35 -19.18 30.61
C GLN A 100 -23.91 -19.05 29.20
N GLN A 101 -24.51 -20.14 28.68
CA GLN A 101 -25.34 -20.09 27.47
C GLN A 101 -26.50 -19.12 27.72
N THR A 102 -26.31 -17.87 27.34
CA THR A 102 -27.29 -16.81 27.53
C THR A 102 -27.73 -16.32 26.17
N GLU A 103 -29.02 -16.37 25.93
CA GLU A 103 -29.66 -15.89 24.70
C GLU A 103 -29.75 -14.37 24.73
N PHE A 104 -28.60 -13.69 24.64
CA PHE A 104 -28.58 -12.24 24.47
C PHE A 104 -28.57 -11.88 23.00
N SER A 105 -29.68 -11.31 22.53
CA SER A 105 -29.74 -10.62 21.24
C SER A 105 -29.05 -9.26 21.39
N ILE A 106 -27.73 -9.21 21.25
CA ILE A 106 -27.02 -7.93 21.12
C ILE A 106 -27.36 -7.38 19.74
N GLN A 107 -28.14 -6.29 19.69
CA GLN A 107 -28.37 -5.56 18.45
C GLN A 107 -27.06 -4.89 18.04
N PHE A 108 -26.34 -5.55 17.13
CA PHE A 108 -25.08 -5.09 16.61
C PHE A 108 -25.24 -4.69 15.15
N GLN A 109 -24.97 -3.42 14.84
CA GLN A 109 -24.91 -2.96 13.46
C GLN A 109 -23.45 -2.95 12.98
N GLU A 110 -23.16 -3.69 11.91
CA GLU A 110 -21.83 -3.66 11.28
C GLU A 110 -21.55 -2.27 10.72
N PRO A 111 -20.42 -1.63 11.09
CA PRO A 111 -19.96 -0.42 10.41
C PRO A 111 -19.75 -0.71 8.92
N PRO A 112 -20.18 0.19 8.02
CA PRO A 112 -20.02 -0.01 6.59
C PRO A 112 -18.53 -0.07 6.21
N PHE A 113 -18.15 -1.03 5.38
CA PHE A 113 -16.77 -1.16 4.93
C PHE A 113 -16.40 -0.04 3.96
N PRO A 114 -15.28 0.68 4.16
CA PRO A 114 -14.92 1.84 3.34
C PRO A 114 -14.24 1.41 2.03
N HIS A 115 -15.04 0.88 1.09
CA HIS A 115 -14.55 0.34 -0.18
C HIS A 115 -13.72 1.34 -1.00
N GLU A 116 -14.15 2.60 -1.04
CA GLU A 116 -13.48 3.67 -1.81
C GLU A 116 -12.12 4.04 -1.21
N ALA A 117 -12.01 4.04 0.12
CA ALA A 117 -10.76 4.26 0.83
C ALA A 117 -9.74 3.16 0.49
N PHE A 118 -10.13 1.89 0.60
CA PHE A 118 -9.24 0.77 0.24
C PHE A 118 -8.89 0.74 -1.25
N ALA A 119 -9.79 1.17 -2.14
CA ALA A 119 -9.47 1.34 -3.56
C ALA A 119 -8.43 2.44 -3.78
N SER A 120 -8.49 3.53 -3.03
CA SER A 120 -7.50 4.62 -3.08
C SER A 120 -6.12 4.17 -2.57
N VAL A 121 -6.07 3.36 -1.52
CA VAL A 121 -4.83 2.72 -1.05
C VAL A 121 -4.23 1.82 -2.14
N LYS A 122 -5.06 1.04 -2.84
CA LYS A 122 -4.60 0.21 -3.96
C LYS A 122 -3.93 1.05 -5.05
N THR A 123 -4.51 2.18 -5.43
CA THR A 123 -3.92 3.09 -6.44
C THR A 123 -2.60 3.68 -5.95
N ALA A 124 -2.45 3.95 -4.65
CA ALA A 124 -1.18 4.42 -4.09
C ALA A 124 -0.06 3.38 -4.20
N ILE A 125 -0.36 2.10 -3.95
CA ILE A 125 0.58 0.97 -4.07
C ILE A 125 1.23 0.93 -5.46
N GLU A 126 0.49 1.21 -6.53
CA GLU A 126 0.99 1.16 -7.92
C GLU A 126 2.11 2.16 -8.20
N THR A 127 2.26 3.18 -7.35
CA THR A 127 3.22 4.27 -7.55
C THR A 127 4.20 4.44 -6.40
N ALA A 128 4.04 3.68 -5.32
CA ALA A 128 4.91 3.76 -4.14
C ALA A 128 6.22 2.98 -4.35
N ASP A 129 7.26 3.36 -3.62
CA ASP A 129 8.49 2.58 -3.54
C ASP A 129 8.23 1.20 -2.94
N ALA A 130 9.09 0.22 -3.22
CA ALA A 130 8.84 -1.18 -2.89
C ALA A 130 8.50 -1.44 -1.40
N ASP A 131 9.23 -0.80 -0.48
CA ASP A 131 8.99 -0.93 0.98
C ASP A 131 7.63 -0.33 1.39
N ASP A 132 7.31 0.86 0.88
CA ASP A 132 6.05 1.54 1.16
C ASP A 132 4.86 0.81 0.53
N ALA A 133 5.04 0.30 -0.69
CA ALA A 133 4.07 -0.53 -1.40
C ALA A 133 3.75 -1.81 -0.62
N GLU A 134 4.75 -2.46 -0.03
CA GLU A 134 4.55 -3.62 0.85
C GLU A 134 3.73 -3.24 2.09
N LYS A 135 4.11 -2.15 2.78
CA LYS A 135 3.39 -1.68 3.98
C LYS A 135 1.93 -1.29 3.70
N LEU A 136 1.66 -0.69 2.55
CA LEU A 136 0.30 -0.33 2.09
C LEU A 136 -0.50 -1.58 1.65
N SER A 137 0.16 -2.53 0.98
CA SER A 137 -0.44 -3.82 0.61
C SER A 137 -0.85 -4.61 1.84
N ASP A 138 0.01 -4.61 2.87
CA ASP A 138 -0.25 -5.22 4.16
C ASP A 138 -1.46 -4.60 4.87
N LEU A 139 -1.63 -3.27 4.82
CA LEU A 139 -2.84 -2.60 5.31
C LEU A 139 -4.09 -3.09 4.56
N LEU A 140 -4.04 -3.17 3.24
CA LEU A 140 -5.16 -3.61 2.42
C LEU A 140 -5.55 -5.07 2.68
N ALA A 141 -4.56 -5.97 2.72
CA ALA A 141 -4.78 -7.37 3.02
C ALA A 141 -5.35 -7.56 4.43
N PHE A 142 -4.79 -6.85 5.41
CA PHE A 142 -5.25 -6.90 6.80
C PHE A 142 -6.69 -6.38 6.93
N GLY A 143 -7.02 -5.25 6.30
CA GLY A 143 -8.38 -4.68 6.32
C GLY A 143 -9.43 -5.63 5.73
N GLN A 144 -9.11 -6.34 4.65
CA GLN A 144 -10.01 -7.35 4.06
C GLN A 144 -10.24 -8.55 4.98
N VAL A 145 -9.17 -9.05 5.61
CA VAL A 145 -9.25 -10.15 6.58
C VAL A 145 -10.04 -9.72 7.81
N HIS A 146 -9.77 -8.53 8.35
CA HIS A 146 -10.51 -7.95 9.47
C HIS A 146 -12.00 -7.83 9.15
N HIS A 147 -12.37 -7.27 7.99
CA HIS A 147 -13.77 -7.14 7.59
C HIS A 147 -14.46 -8.51 7.46
N SER A 148 -13.78 -9.50 6.85
CA SER A 148 -14.31 -10.86 6.74
C SER A 148 -14.57 -11.50 8.11
N ARG A 149 -13.62 -11.37 9.05
CA ARG A 149 -13.75 -11.86 10.43
C ARG A 149 -14.83 -11.11 11.21
N SER A 150 -14.88 -9.79 11.08
CA SER A 150 -15.91 -8.92 11.65
C SER A 150 -17.30 -9.40 11.25
N ARG A 151 -17.53 -9.54 9.94
CA ARG A 151 -18.81 -9.99 9.41
C ARG A 151 -19.17 -11.40 9.87
N SER A 152 -18.18 -12.29 9.97
CA SER A 152 -18.38 -13.65 10.51
C SER A 152 -18.81 -13.61 11.97
N LEU A 153 -18.15 -12.81 12.81
CA LEU A 153 -18.48 -12.64 14.22
C LEU A 153 -19.90 -12.08 14.39
N ILE A 154 -20.27 -11.06 13.62
CA ILE A 154 -21.58 -10.42 13.69
C ILE A 154 -22.71 -11.37 13.27
N ARG A 155 -22.46 -12.24 12.28
CA ARG A 155 -23.40 -13.29 11.89
C ARG A 155 -23.69 -14.25 13.03
N GLN A 156 -22.72 -14.54 13.89
CA GLN A 156 -22.95 -15.38 15.07
C GLN A 156 -23.90 -14.70 16.07
N PHE A 157 -23.89 -13.37 16.16
CA PHE A 157 -24.81 -12.59 17.01
C PHE A 157 -26.20 -12.34 16.38
N SER A 158 -26.29 -12.24 15.05
CA SER A 158 -27.52 -11.83 14.35
C SER A 158 -28.54 -12.96 14.15
N LEU A 159 -28.16 -14.22 14.34
CA LEU A 159 -28.99 -15.33 13.92
C LEU A 159 -30.03 -15.69 14.98
N GLN A 160 -31.28 -15.27 14.72
CA GLN A 160 -32.53 -15.96 15.08
C GLN A 160 -32.62 -17.37 14.45
N THR A 161 -31.50 -18.05 14.23
CA THR A 161 -31.46 -19.35 13.55
C THR A 161 -31.57 -20.44 14.58
N ILE A 162 -32.58 -21.26 14.36
CA ILE A 162 -33.11 -22.34 15.20
C ILE A 162 -32.05 -23.43 15.56
N ASP A 163 -30.84 -23.36 15.01
CA ASP A 163 -29.69 -24.22 15.36
C ASP A 163 -28.69 -23.51 16.29
N ARG A 164 -28.92 -23.66 17.60
CA ARG A 164 -28.18 -23.08 18.73
C ARG A 164 -26.73 -23.60 18.93
N THR A 165 -25.90 -23.67 17.89
CA THR A 165 -24.55 -24.30 17.99
C THR A 165 -23.37 -23.34 17.81
N TYR A 166 -23.60 -22.02 17.74
CA TYR A 166 -22.51 -21.05 17.70
C TYR A 166 -22.26 -20.48 19.10
N CYS A 167 -21.19 -20.95 19.73
CA CYS A 167 -20.66 -20.36 20.95
C CYS A 167 -19.57 -19.34 20.57
N THR A 168 -19.92 -18.06 20.54
CA THR A 168 -18.90 -17.00 20.43
C THR A 168 -18.11 -16.95 21.72
N THR A 169 -16.79 -17.03 21.64
CA THR A 169 -15.92 -17.00 22.82
C THR A 169 -15.44 -15.58 23.13
N LYS A 170 -15.02 -15.37 24.39
CA LYS A 170 -14.36 -14.13 24.82
C LYS A 170 -13.16 -13.77 23.96
N ASP A 171 -12.33 -14.77 23.70
CA ASP A 171 -11.13 -14.64 22.90
C ASP A 171 -11.42 -14.16 21.48
N GLU A 172 -12.53 -14.59 20.86
CA GLU A 172 -12.91 -14.14 19.52
C GLU A 172 -13.26 -12.64 19.49
N VAL A 173 -13.98 -12.14 20.49
CA VAL A 173 -14.33 -10.72 20.58
C VAL A 173 -13.11 -9.88 20.95
N GLN A 174 -12.26 -10.33 21.88
CA GLN A 174 -11.00 -9.67 22.21
C GLN A 174 -10.06 -9.62 21.01
N ARG A 175 -9.96 -10.72 20.25
CA ARG A 175 -9.22 -10.77 18.99
C ARG A 175 -9.77 -9.79 17.96
N SER A 176 -11.09 -9.73 17.79
CA SER A 176 -11.72 -8.76 16.87
C SER A 176 -11.50 -7.31 17.31
N ALA A 177 -11.47 -7.04 18.62
CA ALA A 177 -11.15 -5.73 19.17
C ALA A 177 -9.69 -5.37 18.85
N ARG A 178 -8.73 -6.25 19.18
CA ARG A 178 -7.33 -6.10 18.80
C ARG A 178 -7.15 -5.86 17.30
N ASP A 179 -7.77 -6.67 16.44
CA ASP A 179 -7.63 -6.52 14.99
C ASP A 179 -8.18 -5.15 14.53
N SER A 180 -9.22 -4.63 15.17
CA SER A 180 -9.73 -3.27 14.86
C SER A 180 -8.71 -2.20 15.25
N LEU A 181 -8.08 -2.34 16.41
CA LEU A 181 -7.05 -1.42 16.87
C LEU A 181 -5.81 -1.46 15.97
N GLU A 182 -5.37 -2.66 15.59
CA GLU A 182 -4.25 -2.84 14.67
C GLU A 182 -4.54 -2.21 13.30
N LEU A 183 -5.77 -2.34 12.79
CA LEU A 183 -6.18 -1.68 11.54
C LEU A 183 -6.05 -0.15 11.65
N TRP A 184 -6.46 0.42 12.78
CA TRP A 184 -6.31 1.85 13.05
C TRP A 184 -4.84 2.28 13.01
N PHE A 185 -3.94 1.55 13.67
CA PHE A 185 -2.50 1.87 13.66
C PHE A 185 -1.84 1.67 12.29
N ARG A 186 -2.25 0.63 11.55
CA ARG A 186 -1.79 0.42 10.16
C ARG A 186 -2.20 1.56 9.23
N ALA A 187 -3.34 2.20 9.47
CA ALA A 187 -3.78 3.37 8.72
C ALA A 187 -3.08 4.65 9.22
N SER A 188 -2.95 4.84 10.54
CA SER A 188 -2.39 6.07 11.12
C SER A 188 -0.92 6.30 10.77
N ARG A 189 -0.11 5.23 10.67
CA ARG A 189 1.29 5.31 10.18
C ARG A 189 1.40 5.85 8.75
N GLY A 190 0.36 5.65 7.93
CA GLY A 190 0.26 6.18 6.57
C GLY A 190 0.02 7.69 6.53
N LEU A 191 -0.42 8.33 7.63
CA LEU A 191 -0.78 9.76 7.64
C LEU A 191 0.42 10.68 7.44
N LYS A 192 1.56 10.40 8.07
CA LYS A 192 2.76 11.24 7.91
C LYS A 192 3.30 11.17 6.48
N TYR A 193 3.29 9.97 5.91
CA TYR A 193 3.59 9.72 4.51
C TYR A 193 2.64 10.49 3.58
N ALA A 194 1.33 10.35 3.80
CA ALA A 194 0.31 11.04 3.02
C ALA A 194 0.41 12.58 3.09
N ARG A 195 0.82 13.11 4.25
CA ARG A 195 1.05 14.55 4.48
C ARG A 195 2.41 15.04 3.98
N ARG A 196 3.26 14.15 3.43
CA ARG A 196 4.63 14.45 3.01
C ARG A 196 5.50 15.00 4.15
N HIS A 197 5.22 14.58 5.38
CA HIS A 197 6.09 14.83 6.53
C HIS A 197 7.16 13.74 6.67
N SER A 198 6.96 12.61 5.99
CA SER A 198 7.91 11.51 5.85
C SER A 198 7.90 11.06 4.39
N ASP A 199 9.07 10.69 3.87
CA ASP A 199 9.20 10.08 2.54
C ASP A 199 8.75 8.60 2.55
N HIS A 200 8.67 8.00 3.74
CA HIS A 200 8.30 6.59 3.93
C HIS A 200 7.13 6.41 4.90
N VAL A 201 6.40 5.32 4.72
CA VAL A 201 5.39 4.83 5.66
C VAL A 201 6.10 4.30 6.91
N GLU A 202 5.72 4.84 8.07
CA GLU A 202 6.33 4.44 9.34
C GLU A 202 6.03 2.97 9.68
N ASP A 203 6.88 2.40 10.51
CA ASP A 203 6.62 1.08 11.08
C ASP A 203 5.46 1.13 12.09
N LEU A 204 4.91 -0.03 12.43
CA LEU A 204 3.88 -0.10 13.44
C LEU A 204 4.43 0.30 14.81
N PRO A 205 3.68 1.07 15.60
CA PRO A 205 4.13 1.43 16.94
C PRO A 205 4.06 0.21 17.88
N GLY A 206 4.91 0.22 18.90
CA GLY A 206 4.84 -0.79 19.97
C GLY A 206 3.53 -0.76 20.76
N VAL A 207 3.31 -1.77 21.59
CA VAL A 207 2.08 -1.94 22.38
C VAL A 207 1.75 -0.73 23.26
N ASP A 208 2.77 0.05 23.67
CA ASP A 208 2.58 1.25 24.49
C ASP A 208 1.70 2.32 23.82
N ALA A 209 1.65 2.37 22.49
CA ALA A 209 0.79 3.31 21.76
C ALA A 209 -0.70 2.98 21.92
N THR A 210 -1.04 1.73 22.23
CA THR A 210 -2.43 1.30 22.47
C THR A 210 -3.04 1.93 23.73
N ASN A 211 -2.20 2.51 24.60
CA ASN A 211 -2.66 3.05 25.88
C ASN A 211 -3.72 4.15 25.77
N GLU A 212 -3.70 4.92 24.68
CA GLU A 212 -4.70 5.95 24.39
C GLU A 212 -6.11 5.37 24.25
N PHE A 213 -6.23 4.15 23.74
CA PHE A 213 -7.53 3.50 23.50
C PHE A 213 -8.15 2.92 24.77
N PHE A 214 -7.35 2.72 25.83
CA PHE A 214 -7.89 2.24 27.11
C PHE A 214 -8.72 3.30 27.84
N PHE A 215 -8.57 4.59 27.51
CA PHE A 215 -9.35 5.65 28.16
C PHE A 215 -10.87 5.47 27.94
N SER A 216 -11.27 4.91 26.81
CA SER A 216 -12.68 4.64 26.49
C SER A 216 -13.22 3.33 27.08
N MET A 217 -12.36 2.49 27.68
CA MET A 217 -12.77 1.21 28.26
C MET A 217 -13.14 1.32 29.75
N PRO A 218 -14.08 0.49 30.25
CA PRO A 218 -14.33 0.33 31.69
C PRO A 218 -13.08 -0.13 32.45
N LEU A 219 -12.83 0.42 33.65
CA LEU A 219 -11.61 0.15 34.43
C LEU A 219 -11.37 -1.35 34.67
N ALA A 220 -12.43 -2.12 34.95
CA ALA A 220 -12.38 -3.55 35.20
C ALA A 220 -11.86 -4.38 34.00
N MET A 221 -11.90 -3.83 32.79
CA MET A 221 -11.47 -4.51 31.56
C MET A 221 -10.13 -4.03 31.04
N ARG A 222 -9.66 -2.87 31.51
CA ARG A 222 -8.43 -2.26 31.00
C ARG A 222 -7.24 -3.16 31.20
N GLU A 223 -7.06 -3.69 32.41
CA GLU A 223 -5.92 -4.57 32.73
C GLU A 223 -5.97 -5.88 31.96
N GLU A 224 -7.16 -6.47 31.80
CA GLU A 224 -7.32 -7.70 31.04
C GLU A 224 -7.00 -7.49 29.55
N MET A 225 -7.60 -6.47 28.94
CA MET A 225 -7.34 -6.15 27.53
C MET A 225 -5.88 -5.74 27.32
N ARG A 226 -5.28 -5.00 28.25
CA ARG A 226 -3.85 -4.68 28.22
C ARG A 226 -2.99 -5.93 28.21
N THR A 227 -3.22 -6.83 29.16
CA THR A 227 -2.50 -8.11 29.24
C THR A 227 -2.68 -8.91 27.94
N TYR A 228 -3.90 -8.95 27.41
CA TYR A 228 -4.20 -9.62 26.14
C TYR A 228 -3.43 -8.99 24.97
N LEU A 229 -3.42 -7.66 24.86
CA LEU A 229 -2.68 -6.96 23.82
C LEU A 229 -1.18 -7.23 23.98
N GLU A 230 -0.59 -7.04 25.15
CA GLU A 230 0.84 -7.32 25.40
C GLU A 230 1.26 -8.74 24.97
N GLN A 231 0.40 -9.73 25.16
CA GLN A 231 0.67 -11.12 24.75
C GLN A 231 0.48 -11.37 23.24
N ASN A 232 -0.39 -10.61 22.57
CA ASN A 232 -0.89 -10.92 21.23
C ASN A 232 -0.64 -9.82 20.19
N TRP A 233 0.05 -8.73 20.53
CA TRP A 233 0.35 -7.60 19.66
C TRP A 233 1.37 -7.99 18.60
N ASP A 234 2.55 -8.47 19.03
CA ASP A 234 3.70 -8.69 18.14
C ASP A 234 3.68 -10.04 17.38
N GLN A 235 2.74 -10.94 17.69
CA GLN A 235 2.73 -12.33 17.19
C GLN A 235 2.69 -12.45 15.66
N HIS A 236 2.26 -11.42 14.95
CA HIS A 236 2.17 -11.43 13.49
C HIS A 236 3.17 -10.49 12.81
N TRP A 237 4.01 -9.79 13.58
CA TRP A 237 4.78 -8.65 13.09
C TRP A 237 6.18 -9.05 12.63
N HIS A 238 6.85 -9.90 13.38
CA HIS A 238 8.24 -10.28 13.11
C HIS A 238 8.41 -11.33 12.00
N LEU A 239 7.32 -11.96 11.56
CA LEU A 239 7.38 -13.00 10.51
C LEU A 239 7.52 -12.43 9.08
N ARG A 240 7.49 -11.10 8.90
CA ARG A 240 7.51 -10.47 7.56
C ARG A 240 8.60 -9.41 7.35
N SER A 241 9.46 -9.10 8.32
CA SER A 241 10.55 -8.15 8.04
C SER A 241 11.54 -8.77 7.04
N PRO A 242 11.78 -8.14 5.86
CA PRO A 242 12.65 -8.70 4.82
C PRO A 242 14.15 -8.74 5.18
N SER A 243 14.53 -8.30 6.39
CA SER A 243 15.93 -8.07 6.79
C SER A 243 16.73 -9.34 7.13
N ALA A 244 16.22 -10.53 6.81
CA ALA A 244 16.87 -11.82 7.12
C ALA A 244 17.29 -12.64 5.88
N LEU A 245 17.34 -12.05 4.68
CA LEU A 245 17.88 -12.68 3.46
C LEU A 245 18.97 -11.82 2.80
#